data_AF-A0A972B8X6-F1
#
_entry.id   AF-A0A972B8X6-F1
#
_cell.length_a   1.000
_cell.length_b   1.000
_cell.length_c   1.000
_cell.angle_alpha   90.00
_cell.angle_beta   90.00
_cell.angle_gamma   90.00
#
_symmetry.space_group_name_H-M   'P 1'
#
loop_
_entity.id
_entity.type
_entity.pdbx_description
1 polymer ?
#
loop_
_entity_poly.entity_id
_entity_poly.type
_entity_poly.pdbx_seq_one_letter_code
_entity_poly.pdbx_strand_id
1 'polypeptide(L)'
;MKIHYHSDHLGSASFVTNREGAVMQHLQYLPYGELFVSQRNTEEFDSRYKFTAKELDNETSYTYFGARYYDSELSGWLSVDPMSDKYPSLSPYCYTANNPVVLVDPNGANISEFDENGNYLGTKKDNWFHNTFFGRTGRIVDSDGNVTQKFKFADPKNDVNDLINGKINKIHFVQEEEIISMLSRAGAFNQENKTASNDLFNRYDYIGEEGKGGGKFDFATTEEWGLKYQYPNITKEQTLFLVDGVAHNHMNFGNFLFGAAGKAIGLTLPELLMGAHGNSLFNSNTNGYKPQIDSRDDQLSIYMGVRHANKYKYKDMYYRVEVHPLIKN
;
A
#
# COMPACT_ATOMS: atom_id res chain seq x y z
N MET A 1 40.31 4.23 1.73
CA MET A 1 40.05 4.59 0.32
C MET A 1 38.56 4.88 0.14
N LYS A 2 38.16 5.87 -0.65
CA LYS A 2 36.75 6.10 -1.00
C LYS A 2 36.52 5.66 -2.45
N ILE A 3 35.47 4.87 -2.65
CA ILE A 3 35.15 4.21 -3.92
C ILE A 3 33.74 4.63 -4.32
N HIS A 4 33.53 4.86 -5.61
CA HIS A 4 32.25 5.24 -6.19
C HIS A 4 31.83 4.19 -7.23
N TYR A 5 30.57 3.76 -7.12
CA TYR A 5 29.95 2.78 -8.02
C TYR A 5 29.04 3.50 -9.01
N HIS A 6 29.22 3.20 -10.29
CA HIS A 6 28.38 3.68 -11.38
C HIS A 6 27.67 2.47 -11.97
N SER A 7 26.35 2.41 -11.81
CA SER A 7 25.56 1.22 -12.13
C SER A 7 24.88 1.28 -13.49
N ASP A 8 24.55 0.09 -14.03
CA ASP A 8 23.61 -0.05 -15.14
C ASP A 8 22.15 0.15 -14.70
N HIS A 9 21.19 -0.11 -15.60
CA HIS A 9 19.75 0.00 -15.33
C HIS A 9 19.20 -1.09 -14.38
N LEU A 10 19.98 -2.13 -14.09
CA LEU A 10 19.68 -3.21 -13.15
C LEU A 10 20.36 -2.98 -11.78
N GLY A 11 21.16 -1.93 -11.64
CA GLY A 11 21.94 -1.66 -10.44
C GLY A 11 23.27 -2.44 -10.37
N SER A 12 23.65 -3.20 -11.41
CA SER A 12 24.94 -3.88 -11.47
C SER A 12 26.08 -2.87 -11.56
N ALA A 13 27.19 -3.13 -10.88
CA ALA A 13 28.37 -2.28 -10.99
C ALA A 13 28.92 -2.34 -12.42
N SER A 14 28.95 -1.22 -13.15
CA SER A 14 29.51 -1.15 -14.51
C SER A 14 30.86 -0.45 -14.52
N PHE A 15 30.97 0.72 -13.87
CA PHE A 15 32.26 1.36 -13.60
C PHE A 15 32.43 1.56 -12.09
N VAL A 16 33.67 1.43 -11.64
CA VAL A 16 34.07 1.72 -10.27
C VAL A 16 35.23 2.71 -10.31
N THR A 17 35.09 3.85 -9.63
CA THR A 17 36.11 4.93 -9.62
C THR A 17 36.59 5.23 -8.21
N ASN A 18 37.82 5.74 -8.09
CA ASN A 18 38.32 6.31 -6.83
C ASN A 18 37.68 7.68 -6.54
N ARG A 19 38.11 8.34 -5.46
CA ARG A 19 37.64 9.68 -5.06
C ARG A 19 37.97 10.76 -6.10
N GLU A 20 39.07 10.58 -6.82
CA GLU A 20 39.62 11.49 -7.81
C GLU A 20 38.95 11.30 -9.20
N GLY A 21 38.03 10.33 -9.34
CA GLY A 21 37.30 10.03 -10.56
C GLY A 21 38.03 9.10 -11.54
N ALA A 22 39.22 8.61 -11.19
CA ALA A 22 39.94 7.64 -12.02
C ALA A 22 39.26 6.26 -11.95
N VAL A 23 39.11 5.61 -13.11
CA VAL A 23 38.53 4.27 -13.23
C VAL A 23 39.45 3.24 -12.60
N MET A 24 38.96 2.55 -11.57
CA MET A 24 39.62 1.42 -10.92
C MET A 24 39.25 0.10 -11.58
N GLN A 25 37.97 -0.05 -11.96
CA GLN A 25 37.44 -1.26 -12.57
C GLN A 25 36.31 -0.94 -13.56
N HIS A 26 36.24 -1.71 -14.64
CA HIS A 26 35.15 -1.71 -15.61
C HIS A 26 34.62 -3.15 -15.77
N LEU A 27 33.30 -3.28 -15.72
CA LEU A 27 32.55 -4.53 -15.63
C LEU A 27 31.40 -4.52 -16.65
N GLN A 28 31.22 -5.64 -17.34
CA GLN A 28 30.06 -5.91 -18.20
C GLN A 28 29.59 -7.35 -18.00
N TYR A 29 28.29 -7.57 -18.16
CA TYR A 29 27.64 -8.85 -17.86
C TYR A 29 26.89 -9.40 -19.08
N LEU A 30 26.83 -10.73 -19.20
CA LEU A 30 25.81 -11.39 -20.01
C LEU A 30 24.44 -11.28 -19.30
N PRO A 31 23.31 -11.55 -19.99
CA PRO A 31 21.97 -11.36 -19.42
C PRO A 31 21.75 -11.97 -18.03
N TYR A 32 22.30 -13.15 -17.76
CA TYR A 32 22.16 -13.87 -16.49
C TYR A 32 23.25 -13.54 -15.45
N GLY A 33 24.07 -12.51 -15.68
CA GLY A 33 25.04 -12.00 -14.69
C GLY A 33 26.43 -12.62 -14.75
N GLU A 34 26.72 -13.49 -15.71
CA GLU A 34 28.09 -13.93 -16.01
C GLU A 34 28.95 -12.72 -16.39
N LEU A 35 30.20 -12.67 -15.94
CA LEU A 35 31.11 -11.57 -16.25
C LEU A 35 31.66 -11.69 -17.66
N PHE A 36 31.11 -10.90 -18.59
CA PHE A 36 31.61 -10.81 -19.96
C PHE A 36 32.90 -9.98 -20.07
N VAL A 37 33.00 -8.90 -19.27
CA VAL A 37 34.20 -8.06 -19.18
C VAL A 37 34.51 -7.81 -17.71
N SER A 38 35.77 -8.00 -17.32
CA SER A 38 36.32 -7.54 -16.04
C SER A 38 37.71 -6.96 -16.27
N GLN A 39 37.79 -5.64 -16.37
CA GLN A 39 39.03 -4.90 -16.59
C GLN A 39 39.39 -4.16 -15.30
N ARG A 40 40.53 -4.50 -14.70
CA ARG A 40 41.06 -3.85 -13.49
C ARG A 40 42.26 -2.99 -13.87
N ASN A 41 42.24 -1.73 -13.44
CA ASN A 41 43.34 -0.77 -13.63
C ASN A 41 44.29 -0.70 -12.42
N THR A 42 44.03 -1.50 -11.39
CA THR A 42 44.87 -1.69 -10.21
C THR A 42 44.72 -3.12 -9.69
N GLU A 43 45.79 -3.69 -9.15
CA GLU A 43 45.76 -5.01 -8.49
C GLU A 43 45.22 -4.91 -7.06
N GLU A 44 45.27 -3.73 -6.44
CA GLU A 44 44.89 -3.48 -5.03
C GLU A 44 43.38 -3.54 -4.78
N PHE A 45 42.56 -3.57 -5.82
CA PHE A 45 41.10 -3.55 -5.71
C PHE A 45 40.43 -4.49 -6.70
N ASP A 46 39.52 -5.32 -6.19
CA ASP A 46 38.45 -5.95 -6.96
C ASP A 46 37.13 -5.70 -6.23
N SER A 47 36.09 -5.30 -6.96
CA SER A 47 34.79 -5.05 -6.35
C SER A 47 34.09 -6.36 -6.00
N ARG A 48 33.75 -6.55 -4.72
CA ARG A 48 32.89 -7.65 -4.28
C ARG A 48 31.44 -7.52 -4.77
N TYR A 49 30.94 -6.30 -4.93
CA TYR A 49 29.55 -6.04 -5.33
C TYR A 49 29.45 -5.84 -6.85
N LYS A 50 29.04 -6.90 -7.57
CA LYS A 50 29.09 -6.95 -9.03
C LYS A 50 27.68 -6.91 -9.65
N PHE A 51 27.18 -8.06 -10.14
CA PHE A 51 25.88 -8.18 -10.79
C PHE A 51 24.75 -7.78 -9.83
N THR A 52 23.85 -6.88 -10.25
CA THR A 52 22.70 -6.40 -9.45
C THR A 52 23.07 -5.85 -8.05
N ALA A 53 24.30 -5.35 -7.89
CA ALA A 53 24.91 -4.93 -6.63
C ALA A 53 24.98 -6.01 -5.54
N LYS A 54 24.97 -7.29 -5.92
CA LYS A 54 25.14 -8.43 -5.00
C LYS A 54 26.60 -8.83 -4.84
N GLU A 55 26.91 -9.42 -3.69
CA GLU A 55 28.26 -9.89 -3.38
C GLU A 55 28.54 -11.17 -4.18
N LEU A 56 29.55 -11.13 -5.04
CA LEU A 56 30.14 -12.32 -5.64
C LEU A 56 31.12 -12.92 -4.62
N ASP A 57 30.88 -14.16 -4.23
CA ASP A 57 31.83 -14.92 -3.44
C ASP A 57 32.95 -15.44 -4.36
N ASN A 58 34.19 -15.01 -4.07
CA ASN A 58 35.36 -15.37 -4.86
C ASN A 58 35.87 -16.80 -4.59
N GLU A 59 35.42 -17.48 -3.53
CA GLU A 59 35.80 -18.88 -3.26
C GLU A 59 34.94 -19.86 -4.05
N THR A 60 33.66 -19.52 -4.28
CA THR A 60 32.67 -20.40 -4.93
C THR A 60 32.22 -19.94 -6.31
N SER A 61 32.56 -18.70 -6.71
CA SER A 61 32.01 -17.99 -7.87
C SER A 61 30.49 -17.78 -7.83
N TYR A 62 29.83 -18.05 -6.70
CA TYR A 62 28.40 -17.85 -6.55
C TYR A 62 28.07 -16.44 -6.05
N THR A 63 26.96 -15.90 -6.53
CA THR A 63 26.48 -14.59 -6.08
C THR A 63 25.51 -14.78 -4.91
N TYR A 64 25.78 -14.13 -3.77
CA TYR A 64 24.95 -14.20 -2.58
C TYR A 64 23.83 -13.16 -2.62
N PHE A 65 22.58 -13.61 -2.70
CA PHE A 65 21.41 -12.74 -2.77
C PHE A 65 20.75 -12.46 -1.40
N GLY A 66 21.14 -13.19 -0.36
CA GLY A 66 20.61 -13.12 1.00
C GLY A 66 19.82 -14.37 1.40
N ALA A 67 18.73 -14.67 0.67
CA ALA A 67 17.94 -15.89 0.92
C ALA A 67 18.49 -17.14 0.22
N ARG A 68 19.28 -16.95 -0.86
CA ARG A 68 19.81 -18.02 -1.72
C ARG A 68 21.16 -17.62 -2.29
N TYR A 69 21.94 -18.62 -2.68
CA TYR A 69 23.06 -18.47 -3.61
C TYR A 69 22.58 -18.67 -5.06
N TYR A 70 23.11 -17.84 -5.94
CA TYR A 70 22.82 -17.81 -7.37
C TYR A 70 24.07 -18.20 -8.16
N ASP A 71 23.90 -19.06 -9.15
CA ASP A 71 24.91 -19.48 -10.11
C ASP A 71 24.57 -18.86 -11.47
N SER A 72 25.42 -17.93 -11.92
CA SER A 72 25.23 -17.23 -13.18
C SER A 72 25.59 -18.09 -14.40
N GLU A 73 26.54 -19.01 -14.30
CA GLU A 73 26.90 -19.96 -15.37
C GLU A 73 25.76 -20.95 -15.60
N LEU A 74 25.11 -21.41 -14.52
CA LEU A 74 23.88 -22.21 -14.58
C LEU A 74 22.63 -21.38 -14.94
N SER A 75 22.71 -20.05 -14.86
CA SER A 75 21.58 -19.13 -15.00
C SER A 75 20.43 -19.41 -14.01
N GLY A 76 20.75 -19.89 -12.80
CA GLY A 76 19.75 -20.45 -11.88
C GLY A 76 20.11 -20.41 -10.40
N TRP A 77 19.12 -20.68 -9.55
CA TRP A 77 19.31 -20.77 -8.10
C TRP A 77 19.87 -22.14 -7.70
N LEU A 78 20.77 -22.17 -6.70
CA LEU A 78 21.28 -23.42 -6.12
C LEU A 78 20.31 -24.09 -5.13
N SER A 79 19.16 -23.47 -4.86
CA SER A 79 18.16 -23.94 -3.89
C SER A 79 16.75 -23.54 -4.30
N VAL A 80 15.76 -24.32 -3.83
CA VAL A 80 14.32 -24.12 -4.05
C VAL A 80 13.90 -22.74 -3.54
N ASP A 81 13.11 -22.01 -4.34
CA ASP A 81 12.50 -20.75 -3.90
C ASP A 81 11.62 -20.94 -2.65
N PRO A 82 11.88 -20.24 -1.53
CA PRO A 82 11.03 -20.28 -0.34
C PRO A 82 9.58 -19.81 -0.59
N MET A 83 9.30 -19.21 -1.75
CA MET A 83 7.98 -18.76 -2.18
C MET A 83 7.45 -19.55 -3.39
N SER A 84 8.03 -20.71 -3.72
CA SER A 84 7.66 -21.55 -4.88
C SER A 84 6.17 -21.86 -4.97
N ASP A 85 5.49 -22.08 -3.84
CA ASP A 85 4.05 -22.36 -3.76
C ASP A 85 3.18 -21.23 -4.35
N LYS A 86 3.68 -19.99 -4.39
CA LYS A 86 2.98 -18.85 -5.01
C LYS A 86 3.10 -18.83 -6.53
N TYR A 87 4.06 -19.57 -7.09
CA TYR A 87 4.42 -19.53 -8.50
C TYR A 87 4.46 -20.95 -9.10
N PRO A 88 3.37 -21.75 -8.99
CA PRO A 88 3.36 -23.15 -9.44
C PRO A 88 3.56 -23.34 -10.95
N SER A 89 3.47 -22.26 -11.74
CA SER A 89 3.77 -22.22 -13.16
C SER A 89 5.24 -21.90 -13.50
N LEU A 90 6.09 -21.65 -12.50
CA LEU A 90 7.53 -21.41 -12.66
C LEU A 90 8.33 -22.54 -12.00
N SER A 91 9.52 -22.82 -12.53
CA SER A 91 10.47 -23.70 -11.83
C SER A 91 10.93 -23.02 -10.53
N PRO A 92 11.01 -23.74 -9.39
CA PRO A 92 11.51 -23.18 -8.13
C PRO A 92 12.99 -22.76 -8.18
N TYR A 93 13.71 -23.10 -9.26
CA TYR A 93 15.11 -22.72 -9.50
C TYR A 93 15.27 -21.60 -10.53
N CYS A 94 14.16 -21.10 -11.10
CA CYS A 94 14.17 -20.07 -12.14
C CYS A 94 14.63 -18.72 -11.60
N TYR A 95 15.69 -18.15 -12.19
CA TYR A 95 16.05 -16.76 -11.96
C TYR A 95 15.10 -15.84 -12.73
N THR A 96 14.44 -14.96 -11.98
CA THR A 96 13.60 -13.85 -12.47
C THR A 96 12.70 -14.22 -13.65
N ALA A 97 11.95 -15.32 -13.56
CA ALA A 97 11.00 -15.75 -14.62
C ALA A 97 11.60 -15.81 -16.05
N ASN A 98 12.91 -16.10 -16.16
CA ASN A 98 13.69 -16.17 -17.39
C ASN A 98 13.79 -14.85 -18.21
N ASN A 99 13.69 -13.67 -17.57
CA ASN A 99 13.92 -12.38 -18.26
C ASN A 99 14.85 -11.45 -17.45
N PRO A 100 16.13 -11.81 -17.27
CA PRO A 100 17.04 -11.07 -16.39
C PRO A 100 17.48 -9.71 -16.95
N VAL A 101 17.24 -9.44 -18.24
CA VAL A 101 17.57 -8.15 -18.90
C VAL A 101 16.67 -7.01 -18.40
N VAL A 102 15.43 -7.33 -18.05
CA VAL A 102 14.47 -6.39 -17.45
C VAL A 102 14.35 -6.61 -15.94
N LEU A 103 14.61 -7.83 -15.47
CA LEU A 103 14.24 -8.28 -14.13
C LEU A 103 15.45 -8.68 -13.26
N VAL A 104 15.64 -7.92 -12.19
CA VAL A 104 16.53 -8.22 -11.05
C VAL A 104 15.80 -9.08 -10.01
N ASP A 105 16.49 -9.80 -9.12
CA ASP A 105 15.94 -10.15 -7.80
C ASP A 105 16.61 -9.32 -6.69
N PRO A 106 16.06 -8.14 -6.32
CA PRO A 106 16.67 -7.32 -5.30
C PRO A 106 16.77 -8.02 -3.94
N ASN A 107 15.74 -8.79 -3.51
CA ASN A 107 15.61 -9.57 -2.23
C ASN A 107 14.19 -9.61 -1.53
N GLY A 108 13.02 -9.93 -2.15
CA GLY A 108 11.68 -10.01 -1.45
C GLY A 108 10.42 -9.22 -1.99
N ALA A 109 9.78 -8.24 -1.28
CA ALA A 109 8.82 -7.20 -1.80
C ALA A 109 8.47 -5.88 -0.94
N ASN A 110 9.23 -4.74 -0.99
CA ASN A 110 9.24 -3.55 -0.03
C ASN A 110 8.09 -3.52 1.03
N ILE A 111 8.31 -4.15 2.20
CA ILE A 111 7.28 -4.38 3.23
C ILE A 111 7.42 -3.39 4.38
N SER A 112 6.37 -2.64 4.67
CA SER A 112 6.23 -1.90 5.93
C SER A 112 5.70 -2.84 7.02
N GLU A 113 6.45 -2.97 8.11
CA GLU A 113 6.11 -3.81 9.26
C GLU A 113 5.59 -2.96 10.42
N PHE A 114 4.62 -3.53 11.15
CA PHE A 114 3.99 -2.94 12.32
C PHE A 114 3.85 -3.99 13.42
N ASP A 115 3.91 -3.58 14.69
CA ASP A 115 3.61 -4.48 15.81
C ASP A 115 2.10 -4.74 15.96
N GLU A 116 1.73 -5.64 16.87
CA GLU A 116 0.35 -5.99 17.21
C GLU A 116 -0.48 -4.81 17.74
N ASN A 117 0.17 -3.74 18.22
CA ASN A 117 -0.45 -2.50 18.67
C ASN A 117 -0.58 -1.46 17.54
N GLY A 118 -0.15 -1.81 16.32
CA GLY A 118 -0.17 -0.97 15.13
C GLY A 118 0.97 0.04 15.05
N ASN A 119 2.01 -0.02 15.88
CA ASN A 119 3.15 0.90 15.78
C ASN A 119 4.07 0.50 14.63
N TYR A 120 4.48 1.46 13.80
CA TYR A 120 5.39 1.22 12.68
C TYR A 120 6.81 0.86 13.15
N LEU A 121 7.31 -0.28 12.70
CA LEU A 121 8.64 -0.81 13.05
C LEU A 121 9.71 -0.48 11.99
N GLY A 122 9.30 -0.31 10.74
CA GLY A 122 10.19 0.03 9.62
C GLY A 122 9.74 -0.57 8.29
N THR A 123 10.44 -0.22 7.21
CA THR A 123 10.23 -0.83 5.89
C THR A 123 11.44 -1.68 5.51
N LYS A 124 11.24 -3.00 5.41
CA LYS A 124 12.25 -3.94 4.90
C LYS A 124 12.31 -3.87 3.37
N LYS A 125 13.54 -3.87 2.83
CA LYS A 125 13.84 -3.76 1.39
C LYS A 125 13.97 -5.11 0.73
N ASP A 126 13.30 -5.22 -0.41
CA ASP A 126 12.61 -6.44 -0.75
C ASP A 126 12.08 -6.28 -2.23
N ASN A 127 12.23 -7.29 -3.13
CA ASN A 127 12.08 -7.35 -4.64
C ASN A 127 10.99 -6.53 -5.38
N TRP A 128 11.19 -6.44 -6.69
CA TRP A 128 10.40 -5.61 -7.59
C TRP A 128 9.29 -6.36 -8.37
N PHE A 129 9.43 -7.66 -8.63
CA PHE A 129 8.43 -8.44 -9.39
C PHE A 129 7.09 -8.50 -8.63
N HIS A 130 7.14 -8.58 -7.29
CA HIS A 130 5.94 -8.49 -6.46
C HIS A 130 5.32 -7.08 -6.47
N ASN A 131 6.16 -6.04 -6.48
CA ASN A 131 5.70 -4.65 -6.55
C ASN A 131 4.97 -4.34 -7.87
N THR A 132 5.41 -4.92 -8.99
CA THR A 132 4.79 -4.74 -10.32
C THR A 132 3.46 -5.47 -10.49
N PHE A 133 3.29 -6.66 -9.89
CA PHE A 133 2.11 -7.50 -10.12
C PHE A 133 1.13 -7.60 -8.94
N PHE A 134 1.57 -7.34 -7.70
CA PHE A 134 0.76 -7.53 -6.48
C PHE A 134 0.61 -6.27 -5.61
N GLY A 135 1.41 -5.23 -5.88
CA GLY A 135 1.44 -3.96 -5.15
C GLY A 135 2.27 -4.01 -3.86
N ARG A 136 2.53 -2.84 -3.26
CA ARG A 136 3.19 -2.75 -1.95
C ARG A 136 2.22 -3.24 -0.87
N THR A 137 2.74 -4.01 0.09
CA THR A 137 1.94 -4.63 1.17
C THR A 137 2.54 -4.32 2.52
N GLY A 138 1.70 -4.22 3.54
CA GLY A 138 2.12 -4.14 4.93
C GLY A 138 1.86 -5.45 5.67
N ARG A 139 2.53 -5.63 6.80
CA ARG A 139 2.41 -6.81 7.67
C ARG A 139 2.36 -6.40 9.13
N ILE A 140 1.54 -7.11 9.90
CA ILE A 140 1.58 -7.09 11.36
C ILE A 140 2.46 -8.26 11.80
N VAL A 141 3.34 -8.02 12.76
CA VAL A 141 4.21 -9.04 13.37
C VAL A 141 4.02 -9.09 14.89
N ASP A 142 4.19 -10.27 15.46
CA ASP A 142 4.24 -10.48 16.91
C ASP A 142 5.61 -10.09 17.51
N SER A 143 5.76 -10.26 18.84
CA SER A 143 7.02 -9.99 19.56
C SER A 143 8.23 -10.78 19.05
N ASP A 144 7.97 -11.93 18.43
CA ASP A 144 8.99 -12.88 17.98
C ASP A 144 9.32 -12.68 16.48
N GLY A 145 8.59 -11.78 15.81
CA GLY A 145 8.74 -11.42 14.40
C GLY A 145 7.92 -12.29 13.43
N ASN A 146 7.02 -13.15 13.92
CA ASN A 146 6.14 -13.93 13.06
C ASN A 146 5.05 -13.05 12.47
N VAL A 147 4.70 -13.27 11.20
CA VAL A 147 3.65 -12.49 10.53
C VAL A 147 2.27 -12.98 10.93
N THR A 148 1.56 -12.20 11.75
CA THR A 148 0.19 -12.48 12.20
C THR A 148 -0.86 -12.06 11.17
N GLN A 149 -0.66 -10.93 10.48
CA GLN A 149 -1.59 -10.41 9.47
C GLN A 149 -0.85 -9.78 8.28
N LYS A 150 -1.47 -9.81 7.09
CA LYS A 150 -1.01 -9.13 5.87
C LYS A 150 -2.12 -8.25 5.33
N PHE A 151 -1.79 -7.06 4.85
CA PHE A 151 -2.75 -6.10 4.30
C PHE A 151 -2.17 -5.33 3.11
N LYS A 152 -3.03 -4.64 2.37
CA LYS A 152 -2.66 -3.74 1.27
C LYS A 152 -2.83 -2.28 1.70
N PHE A 153 -2.07 -1.37 1.12
CA PHE A 153 -2.35 0.06 1.23
C PHE A 153 -3.40 0.49 0.21
N ALA A 154 -4.24 1.47 0.55
CA ALA A 154 -5.18 2.09 -0.37
C ALA A 154 -4.42 2.92 -1.42
N ASP A 155 -3.46 3.75 -0.99
CA ASP A 155 -2.46 4.37 -1.84
C ASP A 155 -1.05 3.80 -1.52
N PRO A 156 -0.66 2.68 -2.13
CA PRO A 156 0.67 2.10 -1.90
C PRO A 156 1.81 3.04 -2.30
N LYS A 157 1.59 4.06 -3.14
CA LYS A 157 2.64 5.00 -3.53
C LYS A 157 2.87 6.03 -2.43
N ASN A 158 1.81 6.72 -2.00
CA ASN A 158 1.91 7.85 -1.08
C ASN A 158 1.89 7.41 0.39
N ASP A 159 1.07 6.43 0.79
CA ASP A 159 1.02 5.95 2.18
C ASP A 159 2.40 5.41 2.64
N VAL A 160 3.06 4.63 1.78
CA VAL A 160 4.41 4.08 2.04
C VAL A 160 5.49 5.17 2.01
N ASN A 161 5.32 6.22 1.20
CA ASN A 161 6.22 7.37 1.22
C ASN A 161 6.07 8.16 2.53
N ASP A 162 4.84 8.36 3.00
CA ASP A 162 4.56 9.07 4.24
C ASP A 162 4.99 8.28 5.49
N LEU A 163 4.95 6.94 5.44
CA LEU A 163 5.58 6.05 6.43
C LEU A 163 7.11 6.19 6.46
N ILE A 164 7.77 6.20 5.30
CA ILE A 164 9.23 6.36 5.21
C ILE A 164 9.68 7.74 5.71
N ASN A 165 8.89 8.78 5.45
CA ASN A 165 9.16 10.14 5.91
C ASN A 165 8.72 10.41 7.36
N GLY A 166 8.20 9.39 8.08
CA GLY A 166 7.76 9.50 9.48
C GLY A 166 6.53 10.38 9.69
N LYS A 167 5.83 10.77 8.61
CA LYS A 167 4.54 11.47 8.68
C LYS A 167 3.48 10.51 9.22
N ILE A 168 3.42 9.29 8.67
CA ILE A 168 2.62 8.18 9.19
C ILE A 168 3.52 7.29 10.05
N ASN A 169 3.02 6.86 11.20
CA ASN A 169 3.75 5.96 12.11
C ASN A 169 2.84 4.93 12.81
N LYS A 170 1.54 4.92 12.52
CA LYS A 170 0.57 4.07 13.22
C LYS A 170 -0.48 3.46 12.28
N ILE A 171 -0.93 2.26 12.64
CA ILE A 171 -2.15 1.63 12.18
C ILE A 171 -3.16 1.61 13.33
N HIS A 172 -4.40 1.90 12.99
CA HIS A 172 -5.56 1.67 13.83
C HIS A 172 -6.43 0.57 13.20
N PHE A 173 -6.71 -0.48 13.97
CA PHE A 173 -7.53 -1.60 13.56
C PHE A 173 -9.01 -1.26 13.76
N VAL A 174 -9.71 -0.97 12.67
CA VAL A 174 -11.12 -0.54 12.72
C VAL A 174 -12.03 -1.73 12.97
N GLN A 175 -12.92 -1.59 13.95
CA GLN A 175 -13.95 -2.58 14.27
C GLN A 175 -15.28 -2.28 13.53
N GLU A 176 -16.09 -3.31 13.34
CA GLU A 176 -17.39 -3.22 12.65
C GLU A 176 -18.33 -2.25 13.36
N GLU A 177 -18.34 -2.29 14.68
CA GLU A 177 -19.16 -1.50 15.57
C GLU A 177 -18.83 0.01 15.48
N GLU A 178 -17.57 0.35 15.18
CA GLU A 178 -17.12 1.74 15.00
C GLU A 178 -17.62 2.30 13.66
N ILE A 179 -17.61 1.48 12.61
CA ILE A 179 -18.20 1.82 11.30
C ILE A 179 -19.70 2.03 11.46
N ILE A 180 -20.41 1.06 12.06
CA ILE A 180 -21.86 1.15 12.32
C ILE A 180 -22.18 2.38 13.19
N SER A 181 -21.39 2.70 14.22
CA SER A 181 -21.53 3.92 15.03
C SER A 181 -21.50 5.19 14.16
N MET A 182 -20.45 5.38 13.37
CA MET A 182 -20.31 6.55 12.49
C MET A 182 -21.45 6.64 11.46
N LEU A 183 -21.81 5.52 10.83
CA LEU A 183 -22.89 5.48 9.83
C LEU A 183 -24.28 5.72 10.43
N SER A 184 -24.55 5.24 11.65
CA SER A 184 -25.78 5.52 12.40
C SER A 184 -25.89 7.00 12.74
N ARG A 185 -24.81 7.62 13.24
CA ARG A 185 -24.77 9.05 13.59
C ARG A 185 -24.96 9.95 12.38
N ALA A 186 -24.39 9.54 11.24
CA ALA A 186 -24.61 10.19 9.96
C ALA A 186 -26.00 9.93 9.35
N GLY A 187 -26.87 9.13 10.00
CA GLY A 187 -28.24 8.89 9.54
C GLY A 187 -28.38 7.89 8.38
N ALA A 188 -27.36 7.11 8.04
CA ALA A 188 -27.38 6.19 6.89
C ALA A 188 -28.31 4.96 7.08
N PHE A 189 -28.71 4.69 8.33
CA PHE A 189 -29.67 3.63 8.68
C PHE A 189 -31.09 4.14 8.98
N ASN A 190 -31.31 5.46 8.93
CA ASN A 190 -32.64 6.05 9.10
C ASN A 190 -33.55 5.68 7.91
N GLN A 191 -34.84 5.43 8.18
CA GLN A 191 -35.81 5.02 7.16
C GLN A 191 -36.08 6.14 6.15
N GLU A 192 -36.21 7.37 6.64
CA GLU A 192 -36.46 8.59 5.88
C GLU A 192 -35.31 8.93 4.91
N ASN A 193 -34.08 8.53 5.24
CA ASN A 193 -32.90 8.77 4.42
C ASN A 193 -32.64 7.67 3.38
N LYS A 194 -33.38 6.55 3.43
CA LYS A 194 -33.24 5.49 2.43
C LYS A 194 -33.81 5.96 1.09
N THR A 195 -33.05 5.77 0.03
CA THR A 195 -33.45 6.07 -1.36
C THR A 195 -34.73 5.37 -1.84
N ALA A 196 -35.18 4.31 -1.17
CA ALA A 196 -36.45 3.64 -1.46
C ALA A 196 -37.67 4.36 -0.87
N SER A 197 -37.45 5.31 0.06
CA SER A 197 -38.46 6.19 0.64
C SER A 197 -38.68 7.46 -0.21
N ASN A 198 -37.82 7.70 -1.21
CA ASN A 198 -37.83 8.88 -2.07
C ASN A 198 -38.33 8.53 -3.48
N ASP A 199 -38.90 9.51 -4.18
CA ASP A 199 -39.19 9.38 -5.60
C ASP A 199 -37.91 9.46 -6.47
N LEU A 200 -38.07 9.29 -7.79
CA LEU A 200 -36.97 9.22 -8.75
C LEU A 200 -36.13 10.52 -8.82
N PHE A 201 -36.72 11.68 -8.52
CA PHE A 201 -36.04 12.98 -8.55
C PHE A 201 -35.31 13.23 -7.24
N ASN A 202 -35.99 12.95 -6.12
CA ASN A 202 -35.50 13.21 -4.76
C ASN A 202 -34.55 12.09 -4.23
N ARG A 203 -34.26 11.08 -5.06
CA ARG A 203 -33.38 9.93 -4.75
C ARG A 203 -31.99 10.33 -4.25
N TYR A 204 -31.48 11.49 -4.65
CA TYR A 204 -30.12 11.94 -4.32
C TYR A 204 -30.06 13.07 -3.30
N ASP A 205 -31.18 13.66 -2.87
CA ASP A 205 -31.20 14.90 -2.08
C ASP A 205 -30.33 14.79 -0.83
N TYR A 206 -30.58 13.75 -0.02
CA TYR A 206 -29.88 13.55 1.24
C TYR A 206 -28.36 13.41 1.06
N ILE A 207 -27.90 12.62 0.09
CA ILE A 207 -26.45 12.48 -0.17
C ILE A 207 -25.86 13.70 -0.91
N GLY A 208 -26.67 14.42 -1.69
CA GLY A 208 -26.29 15.64 -2.40
C GLY A 208 -26.19 16.87 -1.48
N GLU A 209 -26.89 16.88 -0.35
CA GLU A 209 -26.71 17.83 0.73
C GLU A 209 -25.60 17.40 1.68
N GLU A 210 -25.70 16.22 2.27
CA GLU A 210 -24.80 15.76 3.35
C GLU A 210 -23.43 15.27 2.85
N GLY A 211 -23.27 14.97 1.55
CA GLY A 211 -21.99 14.58 0.95
C GLY A 211 -21.09 15.77 0.56
N LYS A 212 -21.55 17.01 0.76
CA LYS A 212 -20.73 18.22 0.61
C LYS A 212 -19.79 18.38 1.80
N GLY A 213 -18.73 19.17 1.63
CA GLY A 213 -17.76 19.46 2.70
C GLY A 213 -18.42 19.91 4.01
N GLY A 214 -18.12 19.18 5.09
CA GLY A 214 -18.69 19.40 6.43
C GLY A 214 -20.08 18.79 6.69
N GLY A 215 -20.76 18.23 5.68
CA GLY A 215 -22.02 17.51 5.85
C GLY A 215 -21.87 16.14 6.53
N LYS A 216 -22.99 15.46 6.80
CA LYS A 216 -22.99 14.18 7.55
C LYS A 216 -22.23 13.04 6.87
N PHE A 217 -22.11 13.07 5.54
CA PHE A 217 -21.44 12.04 4.76
C PHE A 217 -19.99 12.42 4.41
N ASP A 218 -19.52 13.61 4.80
CA ASP A 218 -18.09 13.95 4.83
C ASP A 218 -17.44 13.45 6.13
N PHE A 219 -17.29 12.12 6.21
CA PHE A 219 -16.72 11.44 7.38
C PHE A 219 -15.26 11.80 7.67
N ALA A 220 -14.54 12.40 6.71
CA ALA A 220 -13.17 12.84 6.89
C ALA A 220 -13.09 14.16 7.67
N THR A 221 -13.80 15.20 7.22
CA THR A 221 -13.61 16.54 7.81
C THR A 221 -14.55 16.85 8.98
N THR A 222 -15.71 16.20 9.04
CA THR A 222 -16.78 16.57 9.98
C THR A 222 -16.43 16.35 11.46
N GLU A 223 -16.86 17.27 12.32
CA GLU A 223 -16.44 17.32 13.72
C GLU A 223 -17.32 16.53 14.70
N GLU A 224 -18.60 16.31 14.37
CA GLU A 224 -19.62 15.89 15.35
C GLU A 224 -19.98 14.39 15.30
N TRP A 225 -19.64 13.67 14.22
CA TRP A 225 -20.06 12.27 14.02
C TRP A 225 -19.10 11.40 13.18
N GLY A 226 -18.10 12.00 12.52
CA GLY A 226 -17.13 11.29 11.68
C GLY A 226 -15.85 10.89 12.43
N LEU A 227 -14.74 10.80 11.69
CA LEU A 227 -13.44 10.36 12.20
C LEU A 227 -12.95 11.15 13.42
N LYS A 228 -13.15 12.48 13.44
CA LYS A 228 -12.73 13.35 14.56
C LYS A 228 -13.50 13.02 15.86
N TYR A 229 -14.79 12.70 15.76
CA TYR A 229 -15.60 12.34 16.92
C TYR A 229 -15.29 10.93 17.42
N GLN A 230 -15.20 9.95 16.49
CA GLN A 230 -14.96 8.55 16.86
C GLN A 230 -13.56 8.35 17.46
N TYR A 231 -12.56 9.11 17.01
CA TYR A 231 -11.17 8.97 17.42
C TYR A 231 -10.53 10.31 17.86
N PRO A 232 -11.00 10.92 18.96
CA PRO A 232 -10.57 12.27 19.37
C PRO A 232 -9.09 12.34 19.77
N ASN A 233 -8.48 11.19 20.10
CA ASN A 233 -7.09 11.08 20.53
C ASN A 233 -6.15 10.49 19.46
N ILE A 234 -6.63 10.27 18.23
CA ILE A 234 -5.80 9.77 17.12
C ILE A 234 -5.32 10.94 16.27
N THR A 235 -4.00 11.10 16.12
CA THR A 235 -3.43 12.00 15.12
C THR A 235 -3.72 11.42 13.73
N LYS A 236 -4.77 11.92 13.10
CA LYS A 236 -5.32 11.41 11.84
C LYS A 236 -4.33 11.50 10.66
N GLU A 237 -3.43 12.48 10.68
CA GLU A 237 -2.36 12.63 9.68
C GLU A 237 -1.24 11.58 9.84
N GLN A 238 -1.16 10.94 11.01
CA GLN A 238 -0.11 9.96 11.35
C GLN A 238 -0.60 8.50 11.32
N THR A 239 -1.90 8.28 11.09
CA THR A 239 -2.56 7.00 11.31
C THR A 239 -3.24 6.48 10.05
N LEU A 240 -3.00 5.22 9.73
CA LEU A 240 -3.74 4.45 8.74
C LEU A 240 -4.85 3.63 9.41
N PHE A 241 -6.03 3.60 8.81
CA PHE A 241 -7.20 2.85 9.27
C PHE A 241 -7.28 1.53 8.50
N LEU A 242 -7.04 0.41 9.19
CA LEU A 242 -7.04 -0.93 8.59
C LEU A 242 -8.42 -1.58 8.73
N VAL A 243 -9.08 -1.83 7.60
CA VAL A 243 -10.41 -2.48 7.49
C VAL A 243 -10.41 -3.48 6.32
N ASP A 244 -11.03 -4.65 6.49
CA ASP A 244 -11.18 -5.69 5.44
C ASP A 244 -9.87 -6.06 4.67
N GLY A 245 -8.70 -5.91 5.32
CA GLY A 245 -7.38 -6.18 4.74
C GLY A 245 -6.78 -5.05 3.90
N VAL A 246 -7.36 -3.84 3.95
CA VAL A 246 -6.82 -2.63 3.32
C VAL A 246 -6.63 -1.53 4.37
N ALA A 247 -5.45 -0.92 4.37
CA ALA A 247 -5.08 0.22 5.20
C ALA A 247 -5.29 1.51 4.41
N HIS A 248 -6.13 2.40 4.92
CA HIS A 248 -6.52 3.66 4.30
C HIS A 248 -5.95 4.83 5.11
N ASN A 249 -5.37 5.86 4.48
CA ASN A 249 -5.15 7.12 5.18
C ASN A 249 -6.48 7.82 5.54
N HIS A 250 -6.41 8.88 6.33
CA HIS A 250 -7.57 9.63 6.81
C HIS A 250 -8.61 9.98 5.72
N MET A 251 -8.17 10.46 4.55
CA MET A 251 -9.07 10.85 3.45
C MET A 251 -9.66 9.63 2.77
N ASN A 252 -8.82 8.64 2.43
CA ASN A 252 -9.26 7.39 1.83
C ASN A 252 -10.26 6.65 2.75
N PHE A 253 -10.10 6.70 4.09
CA PHE A 253 -11.04 6.06 5.02
C PHE A 253 -12.37 6.83 5.12
N GLY A 254 -12.36 8.16 5.01
CA GLY A 254 -13.59 8.93 4.82
C GLY A 254 -14.35 8.51 3.55
N ASN A 255 -13.62 8.30 2.45
CA ASN A 255 -14.18 7.79 1.19
C ASN A 255 -14.70 6.33 1.29
N PHE A 256 -14.06 5.49 2.10
CA PHE A 256 -14.60 4.17 2.48
C PHE A 256 -15.94 4.30 3.21
N LEU A 257 -16.02 5.16 4.23
CA LEU A 257 -17.26 5.39 4.99
C LEU A 257 -18.36 5.98 4.10
N PHE A 258 -18.04 6.91 3.20
CA PHE A 258 -18.97 7.43 2.19
C PHE A 258 -19.56 6.32 1.30
N GLY A 259 -18.72 5.41 0.79
CA GLY A 259 -19.17 4.27 0.01
C GLY A 259 -20.08 3.32 0.80
N ALA A 260 -19.75 3.07 2.07
CA ALA A 260 -20.55 2.23 2.94
C ALA A 260 -21.90 2.88 3.32
N ALA A 261 -21.92 4.17 3.65
CA ALA A 261 -23.10 4.97 3.96
C ALA A 261 -24.05 5.07 2.75
N GLY A 262 -23.49 5.41 1.59
CA GLY A 262 -24.19 5.46 0.32
C GLY A 262 -24.86 4.12 -0.03
N LYS A 263 -24.17 3.01 0.23
CA LYS A 263 -24.74 1.68 0.04
C LYS A 263 -25.84 1.36 1.07
N ALA A 264 -25.69 1.80 2.32
CA ALA A 264 -26.70 1.65 3.37
C ALA A 264 -28.01 2.38 3.02
N ILE A 265 -27.95 3.59 2.46
CA ILE A 265 -29.15 4.31 1.99
C ILE A 265 -29.73 3.74 0.68
N GLY A 266 -29.05 2.78 0.03
CA GLY A 266 -29.58 2.04 -1.11
C GLY A 266 -29.11 2.52 -2.49
N LEU A 267 -28.03 3.30 -2.54
CA LEU A 267 -27.35 3.59 -3.81
C LEU A 267 -26.54 2.38 -4.31
N THR A 268 -26.30 2.39 -5.61
CA THR A 268 -25.48 1.42 -6.34
C THR A 268 -24.03 1.91 -6.42
N LEU A 269 -23.11 0.99 -6.72
CA LEU A 269 -21.70 1.35 -6.90
C LEU A 269 -21.51 2.41 -8.02
N PRO A 270 -22.11 2.31 -9.22
CA PRO A 270 -21.95 3.34 -10.24
C PRO A 270 -22.46 4.72 -9.81
N GLU A 271 -23.61 4.80 -9.12
CA GLU A 271 -24.13 6.07 -8.58
C GLU A 271 -23.12 6.72 -7.63
N LEU A 272 -22.47 5.94 -6.75
CA LEU A 272 -21.52 6.45 -5.76
C LEU A 272 -20.19 6.88 -6.38
N LEU A 273 -19.64 6.08 -7.31
CA LEU A 273 -18.38 6.40 -7.99
C LEU A 273 -18.53 7.67 -8.85
N MET A 274 -19.64 7.81 -9.59
CA MET A 274 -19.95 9.03 -10.36
C MET A 274 -20.28 10.22 -9.45
N GLY A 275 -21.01 9.99 -8.34
CA GLY A 275 -21.36 11.03 -7.38
C GLY A 275 -20.12 11.66 -6.71
N ALA A 276 -19.13 10.83 -6.34
CA ALA A 276 -17.87 11.31 -5.78
C ALA A 276 -17.07 12.14 -6.80
N HIS A 277 -16.95 11.68 -8.05
CA HIS A 277 -16.35 12.47 -9.13
C HIS A 277 -17.06 13.83 -9.33
N GLY A 278 -18.39 13.85 -9.28
CA GLY A 278 -19.17 15.09 -9.31
C GLY A 278 -18.87 16.01 -8.12
N ASN A 279 -18.82 15.46 -6.90
CA ASN A 279 -18.51 16.20 -5.68
C ASN A 279 -17.12 16.87 -5.75
N SER A 280 -16.12 16.13 -6.21
CA SER A 280 -14.71 16.55 -6.36
C SER A 280 -14.50 17.59 -7.48
N LEU A 281 -15.40 17.63 -8.47
CA LEU A 281 -15.41 18.65 -9.52
C LEU A 281 -16.20 19.92 -9.14
N PHE A 282 -17.34 19.79 -8.45
CA PHE A 282 -18.27 20.91 -8.23
C PHE A 282 -18.23 21.53 -6.83
N ASN A 283 -17.83 20.78 -5.80
CA ASN A 283 -17.77 21.24 -4.41
C ASN A 283 -16.34 21.38 -3.86
N SER A 284 -15.31 21.27 -4.71
CA SER A 284 -13.89 21.28 -4.31
C SER A 284 -13.49 22.52 -3.49
N ASN A 285 -14.10 23.68 -3.78
CA ASN A 285 -13.85 24.93 -3.06
C ASN A 285 -14.30 24.85 -1.59
N THR A 286 -15.42 24.18 -1.31
CA THR A 286 -15.89 23.90 0.06
C THR A 286 -14.98 22.90 0.76
N ASN A 287 -14.42 21.96 -0.01
CA ASN A 287 -13.55 20.89 0.48
C ASN A 287 -12.06 21.32 0.57
N GLY A 288 -11.72 22.56 0.20
CA GLY A 288 -10.36 23.13 0.33
C GLY A 288 -9.35 22.73 -0.76
N TYR A 289 -9.78 22.20 -1.91
CA TYR A 289 -8.88 21.80 -3.01
C TYR A 289 -9.37 22.23 -4.41
N LYS A 290 -8.51 22.09 -5.43
CA LYS A 290 -8.83 22.46 -6.82
C LYS A 290 -9.76 21.43 -7.47
N PRO A 291 -10.71 21.83 -8.35
CA PRO A 291 -11.59 20.90 -9.05
C PRO A 291 -10.79 19.80 -9.76
N GLN A 292 -11.07 18.53 -9.43
CA GLN A 292 -10.40 17.39 -10.03
C GLN A 292 -11.31 16.15 -10.03
N ILE A 293 -10.98 15.18 -10.87
CA ILE A 293 -11.55 13.84 -10.80
C ILE A 293 -10.85 13.11 -9.64
N ASP A 294 -11.59 12.32 -8.86
CA ASP A 294 -11.00 11.54 -7.75
C ASP A 294 -9.84 10.66 -8.21
N SER A 295 -8.93 10.43 -7.28
CA SER A 295 -7.83 9.50 -7.47
C SER A 295 -8.33 8.05 -7.58
N ARG A 296 -7.43 7.15 -8.02
CA ARG A 296 -7.74 5.71 -8.09
C ARG A 296 -7.88 5.08 -6.72
N ASP A 297 -7.13 5.57 -5.73
CA ASP A 297 -7.16 5.16 -4.32
C ASP A 297 -8.45 5.63 -3.59
N ASP A 298 -8.96 6.81 -3.91
CA ASP A 298 -10.27 7.29 -3.41
C ASP A 298 -11.41 6.44 -3.97
N GLN A 299 -11.44 6.22 -5.28
CA GLN A 299 -12.45 5.37 -5.94
C GLN A 299 -12.35 3.89 -5.50
N LEU A 300 -11.12 3.39 -5.26
CA LEU A 300 -10.89 2.08 -4.63
C LEU A 300 -11.48 2.04 -3.22
N SER A 301 -11.33 3.11 -2.44
CA SER A 301 -11.82 3.17 -1.06
C SER A 301 -13.35 3.19 -1.02
N ILE A 302 -14.01 3.97 -1.89
CA ILE A 302 -15.48 3.95 -2.07
C ILE A 302 -15.93 2.52 -2.45
N TYR A 303 -15.26 1.88 -3.40
CA TYR A 303 -15.55 0.50 -3.79
C TYR A 303 -15.42 -0.48 -2.61
N MET A 304 -14.36 -0.35 -1.79
CA MET A 304 -14.16 -1.18 -0.60
C MET A 304 -15.26 -0.95 0.45
N GLY A 305 -15.69 0.28 0.66
CA GLY A 305 -16.83 0.63 1.52
C GLY A 305 -18.14 0.01 1.05
N VAL A 306 -18.42 0.06 -0.26
CA VAL A 306 -19.58 -0.62 -0.86
C VAL A 306 -19.46 -2.14 -0.71
N ARG A 307 -18.27 -2.72 -0.89
CA ARG A 307 -18.04 -4.17 -0.72
C ARG A 307 -18.32 -4.61 0.72
N HIS A 308 -17.82 -3.83 1.69
CA HIS A 308 -18.02 -4.01 3.12
C HIS A 308 -19.52 -3.93 3.48
N ALA A 309 -20.21 -2.86 3.07
CA ALA A 309 -21.64 -2.69 3.28
C ALA A 309 -22.50 -3.82 2.67
N ASN A 310 -22.07 -4.43 1.56
CA ASN A 310 -22.72 -5.65 1.03
C ASN A 310 -22.46 -6.89 1.90
N LYS A 311 -21.21 -7.10 2.35
CA LYS A 311 -20.79 -8.22 3.23
C LYS A 311 -21.64 -8.26 4.50
N TYR A 312 -21.94 -7.10 5.09
CA TYR A 312 -22.71 -6.96 6.32
C TYR A 312 -24.18 -6.52 6.11
N LYS A 313 -24.67 -6.48 4.87
CA LYS A 313 -26.08 -6.18 4.52
C LYS A 313 -26.61 -4.83 5.04
N TYR A 314 -25.77 -3.79 5.03
CA TYR A 314 -26.12 -2.44 5.52
C TYR A 314 -27.37 -1.81 4.86
N LYS A 315 -27.70 -2.22 3.63
CA LYS A 315 -28.93 -1.78 2.96
C LYS A 315 -30.19 -2.16 3.74
N ASP A 316 -30.17 -3.34 4.35
CA ASP A 316 -31.31 -3.94 5.05
C ASP A 316 -31.31 -3.57 6.55
N MET A 317 -30.31 -2.80 7.00
CA MET A 317 -30.21 -2.29 8.37
C MET A 317 -31.05 -1.03 8.56
N TYR A 318 -31.85 -1.07 9.61
CA TYR A 318 -32.68 0.03 10.12
C TYR A 318 -32.40 0.15 11.62
N TYR A 319 -31.69 1.20 12.02
CA TYR A 319 -31.27 1.40 13.40
C TYR A 319 -31.57 2.82 13.86
N ARG A 320 -32.10 2.92 15.08
CA ARG A 320 -32.17 4.16 15.85
C ARG A 320 -31.46 3.90 17.18
N VAL A 321 -30.14 3.91 17.15
CA VAL A 321 -29.29 3.61 18.31
C VAL A 321 -28.39 4.80 18.61
N GLU A 322 -28.60 5.41 19.77
CA GLU A 322 -27.65 6.34 20.38
C GLU A 322 -26.47 5.52 20.94
N VAL A 323 -25.38 5.41 20.16
CA VAL A 323 -24.16 4.72 20.60
C VAL A 323 -23.25 5.73 21.28
N HIS A 324 -23.17 5.70 22.62
CA HIS A 324 -22.17 6.48 23.36
C HIS A 324 -20.75 5.95 23.10
N PRO A 325 -19.71 6.82 23.14
CA PRO A 325 -18.33 6.37 22.93
C PRO A 325 -17.90 5.36 24.00
N LEU A 326 -17.12 4.35 23.59
CA LEU A 326 -16.52 3.38 24.48
C LEU A 326 -15.43 4.02 25.33
N ILE A 327 -15.81 4.52 26.51
CA ILE A 327 -14.86 4.89 27.56
C ILE A 327 -14.26 3.59 28.12
N LYS A 328 -13.09 3.21 27.62
CA LYS A 328 -12.22 2.26 28.33
C LYS A 328 -11.60 3.00 29.51
N ASN A 329 -12.02 2.62 30.72
CA ASN A 329 -11.32 2.94 31.97
C ASN A 329 -9.99 2.16 32.05
#